data_AF-A0A1F8A5X5-F1
#
_entry.id   AF-A0A1F8A5X5-F1
#
_cell.length_a   1.000
_cell.length_b   1.000
_cell.length_c   1.000
_cell.angle_alpha   90.00
_cell.angle_beta   90.00
_cell.angle_gamma   90.00
#
_symmetry.space_group_name_H-M   'P 1'
#
loop_
_entity.id
_entity.type
_entity.pdbx_description
1 polymer ?
#
loop_
_entity_poly.entity_id
_entity_poly.type
_entity_poly.pdbx_seq_one_letter_code
_entity_poly.pdbx_strand_id
1 'polypeptide(L)'
;MGYQPYQSQISSFEAEMRRRAWLLLLVIDSVVSGQTGLPRVIYPGVGDVTRPRNLLDEDFGPNTDVLPPSRPENQIDSSITYLLAMEQMLAITGEVTDAASGFTLGPQEDARTEPAIRKDPRSVASSLSHAVAQSDHCG
;
A
#
# COMPACT_ATOMS: atom_id res chain seq x y z
N MET A 1 -18.89 6.96 26.75
CA MET A 1 -17.44 7.24 26.73
C MET A 1 -17.03 7.29 25.27
N GLY A 2 -16.66 8.47 24.76
CA GLY A 2 -16.17 8.61 23.40
C GLY A 2 -14.72 8.13 23.32
N TYR A 3 -14.41 7.23 22.39
CA TYR A 3 -13.04 6.96 21.99
C TYR A 3 -12.49 8.22 21.33
N GLN A 4 -11.67 9.00 22.05
CA GLN A 4 -10.77 9.92 21.37
C GLN A 4 -9.56 9.10 20.92
N PRO A 5 -9.29 9.00 19.60
CA PRO A 5 -8.07 8.37 19.15
C PRO A 5 -6.88 9.19 19.69
N TYR A 6 -5.99 8.52 20.40
CA TYR A 6 -4.70 9.09 20.80
C TYR A 6 -3.86 9.27 19.53
N GLN A 7 -4.10 10.36 18.80
CA GLN A 7 -3.12 10.87 17.86
C GLN A 7 -2.08 11.58 18.71
N SER A 8 -0.98 10.88 18.98
CA SER A 8 0.22 11.52 19.51
C SER A 8 0.54 12.73 18.64
N GLN A 9 0.70 13.89 19.25
CA GLN A 9 1.08 15.12 18.55
C GLN A 9 2.54 14.96 18.09
N ILE A 10 2.72 14.39 16.90
CA ILE A 10 4.02 14.25 16.25
C ILE A 10 4.48 15.65 15.84
N SER A 11 5.70 16.03 16.19
CA SER A 11 6.23 17.33 15.80
C SER A 11 6.46 17.40 14.28
N SER A 12 6.50 18.61 13.72
CA SER A 12 6.81 18.81 12.30
C SER A 12 8.14 18.17 11.89
N PHE A 13 9.15 18.25 12.76
CA PHE A 13 10.44 17.59 12.57
C PHE A 13 10.32 16.07 12.59
N GLU A 14 9.65 15.50 13.58
CA GLU A 14 9.48 14.04 13.68
C GLU A 14 8.70 13.46 12.50
N ALA A 15 7.66 14.17 12.06
CA ALA A 15 6.89 13.79 10.88
C ALA A 15 7.78 13.75 9.63
N GLU A 16 8.63 14.76 9.44
CA GLU A 16 9.56 14.81 8.32
C GLU A 16 10.65 13.73 8.41
N MET A 17 11.21 13.50 9.60
CA MET A 17 12.18 12.41 9.83
C MET A 17 11.58 11.04 9.49
N ARG A 18 10.31 10.80 9.81
CA ARG A 18 9.61 9.55 9.44
C ARG A 18 9.43 9.43 7.94
N ARG A 19 9.05 10.50 7.23
CA ARG A 19 8.95 10.49 5.75
C ARG A 19 10.30 10.17 5.09
N ARG A 20 11.39 10.76 5.60
CA ARG A 20 12.75 10.49 5.10
C ARG A 20 13.19 9.04 5.37
N ALA A 21 12.92 8.52 6.57
CA ALA A 21 13.21 7.12 6.91
C ALA A 21 12.40 6.15 6.03
N TRP A 22 11.13 6.47 5.76
CA TRP A 22 10.30 5.68 4.87
C TRP A 22 10.83 5.64 3.44
N LEU A 23 11.23 6.80 2.90
CA LEU A 23 11.86 6.88 1.58
C LEU A 23 13.12 5.99 1.50
N LEU A 24 13.95 6.02 2.55
CA LEU A 24 15.15 5.20 2.60
C LEU A 24 14.81 3.69 2.59
N LEU A 25 13.81 3.26 3.37
CA LEU A 25 13.36 1.87 3.40
C LEU A 25 12.84 1.41 2.04
N LEU A 26 12.05 2.24 1.35
CA LEU A 26 11.55 2.00 -0.01
C LEU A 26 12.69 1.76 -1.00
N VAL A 27 13.72 2.62 -0.96
CA VAL A 27 14.89 2.50 -1.84
C VAL A 27 15.67 1.23 -1.53
N ILE A 28 15.91 0.93 -0.24
CA ILE A 28 16.65 -0.28 0.17
C ILE A 28 15.92 -1.55 -0.25
N ASP A 29 14.62 -1.65 0.02
CA ASP A 29 13.80 -2.80 -0.37
C ASP A 29 13.89 -3.03 -1.89
N SER A 30 13.71 -1.97 -2.68
CA SER A 30 13.78 -2.04 -4.13
C SER A 30 15.15 -2.50 -4.65
N VAL A 31 16.25 -1.98 -4.08
CA VAL A 31 17.61 -2.35 -4.47
C VAL A 31 17.93 -3.78 -4.08
N VAL A 32 17.60 -4.20 -2.85
CA VAL A 32 17.89 -5.55 -2.36
C VAL A 32 17.08 -6.58 -3.13
N SER A 33 15.79 -6.34 -3.36
CA SER A 33 14.94 -7.20 -4.21
C SER A 33 15.50 -7.32 -5.62
N GLY A 34 15.92 -6.20 -6.22
CA GLY A 34 16.57 -6.21 -7.53
C GLY A 34 17.87 -7.02 -7.58
N GLN A 35 18.73 -6.92 -6.56
CA GLN A 35 20.00 -7.65 -6.50
C GLN A 35 19.83 -9.14 -6.21
N THR A 36 18.81 -9.50 -5.44
CA THR A 36 18.57 -10.89 -5.00
C THR A 36 17.61 -11.64 -5.92
N GLY A 37 16.87 -10.94 -6.79
CA GLY A 37 15.78 -11.50 -7.58
C GLY A 37 14.53 -11.84 -6.76
N LEU A 38 14.47 -11.42 -5.49
CA LEU A 38 13.28 -11.58 -4.66
C LEU A 38 12.25 -10.50 -4.98
N PRO A 39 10.95 -10.75 -4.76
CA PRO A 39 9.93 -9.71 -4.82
C PRO A 39 10.22 -8.56 -3.83
N ARG A 40 9.75 -7.35 -4.17
CA ARG A 40 9.73 -6.22 -3.22
C ARG A 40 8.73 -6.49 -2.10
N VAL A 41 9.09 -6.16 -0.87
CA VAL A 41 8.19 -6.26 0.28
C VAL A 41 7.24 -5.06 0.31
N ILE A 42 7.74 -3.89 -0.08
CA ILE A 42 6.99 -2.65 -0.08
C ILE A 42 6.46 -2.40 -1.50
N TYR A 43 5.14 -2.54 -1.64
CA TYR A 43 4.44 -2.30 -2.90
C TYR A 43 3.88 -0.86 -2.97
N PRO A 44 3.60 -0.34 -4.18
CA PRO A 44 2.96 0.97 -4.33
C PRO A 44 1.64 1.06 -3.56
N GLY A 45 1.44 2.16 -2.84
CA GLY A 45 0.20 2.40 -2.07
C GLY A 45 0.20 1.84 -0.64
N VAL A 46 1.31 1.27 -0.15
CA VAL A 46 1.46 0.92 1.26
C VAL A 46 1.65 2.18 2.11
N GLY A 47 0.70 2.42 3.02
CA GLY A 47 0.78 3.49 4.01
C GLY A 47 0.35 4.87 3.50
N ASP A 48 -0.08 5.73 4.42
CA ASP A 48 -0.39 7.13 4.15
C ASP A 48 0.89 7.97 4.25
N VAL A 49 1.78 7.84 3.25
CA VAL A 49 3.08 8.52 3.27
C VAL A 49 3.18 9.55 2.17
N THR A 50 3.01 10.82 2.55
CA THR A 50 3.38 11.97 1.74
C THR A 50 4.89 12.00 1.53
N ARG A 51 5.34 12.33 0.31
CA ARG A 51 6.74 12.49 -0.06
C ARG A 51 7.48 13.48 0.88
N PRO A 52 8.74 13.21 1.30
CA PRO A 52 9.51 14.16 2.08
C PRO A 52 9.76 15.46 1.31
N ARG A 53 9.91 16.57 2.04
CA ARG A 53 10.23 17.87 1.45
C ARG A 53 11.72 17.95 1.11
N ASN A 54 12.03 18.58 -0.02
CA ASN A 54 13.41 18.89 -0.38
C ASN A 54 13.93 20.03 0.51
N LEU A 55 14.50 19.68 1.66
CA LEU A 55 15.09 20.58 2.64
C LEU A 55 16.53 20.15 2.93
N LEU A 56 17.42 21.08 3.21
CA LEU A 56 18.73 20.74 3.77
C LEU A 56 18.59 20.35 5.24
N ASP A 57 19.59 19.65 5.78
CA ASP A 57 19.58 19.26 7.19
C ASP A 57 19.76 20.48 8.12
N GLU A 58 20.35 21.56 7.61
CA GLU A 58 20.48 22.83 8.33
C GLU A 58 19.20 23.68 8.30
N ASP A 59 18.24 23.38 7.40
CA ASP A 59 17.03 24.20 7.24
C ASP A 59 15.98 23.94 8.35
N PHE A 60 16.08 22.84 9.09
CA PHE A 60 15.10 22.44 10.10
C PHE A 60 15.69 21.50 11.16
N GLY A 61 15.05 21.43 12.32
CA GLY A 61 15.50 20.60 13.45
C GLY A 61 14.40 20.37 14.49
N PRO A 62 14.74 19.80 15.66
CA PRO A 62 13.76 19.47 16.71
C PRO A 62 12.90 20.64 17.20
N ASN A 63 13.42 21.87 17.07
CA ASN A 63 12.74 23.10 17.48
C ASN A 63 11.90 23.73 16.34
N THR A 64 11.79 23.06 15.19
CA THR A 64 11.02 23.57 14.05
C THR A 64 9.53 23.27 14.24
N ASP A 65 8.75 24.31 14.53
CA ASP A 65 7.29 24.20 14.69
C ASP A 65 6.58 23.95 13.35
N VAL A 66 7.04 24.61 12.28
CA VAL A 66 6.48 24.50 10.93
C VAL A 66 7.62 24.32 9.94
N LEU A 67 7.52 23.30 9.07
CA LEU A 67 8.53 23.03 8.07
C LEU A 67 8.62 24.20 7.05
N PRO A 68 9.84 24.62 6.67
CA PRO A 68 10.04 25.57 5.59
C PRO A 68 9.50 25.02 4.25
N PRO A 69 9.28 25.91 3.25
CA PRO A 69 8.86 25.49 1.92
C PRO A 69 9.91 24.56 1.30
N SER A 70 9.44 23.56 0.55
CA SER A 70 10.34 22.67 -0.21
C SER A 70 11.13 23.48 -1.23
N ARG A 71 12.43 23.22 -1.33
CA ARG A 71 13.27 23.76 -2.39
C ARG A 71 12.87 23.20 -3.75
N PRO A 72 13.13 23.94 -4.84
CA PRO A 72 12.93 23.45 -6.21
C PRO A 72 13.64 22.12 -6.45
N GLU A 73 13.04 21.23 -7.25
CA GLU A 73 13.64 19.91 -7.54
C GLU A 73 14.96 19.99 -8.32
N ASN A 74 15.20 21.10 -9.04
CA ASN A 74 16.46 21.33 -9.75
C ASN A 74 17.62 21.74 -8.82
N GLN A 75 17.36 21.99 -7.54
CA GLN A 75 18.37 22.29 -6.54
C GLN A 75 18.82 20.98 -5.87
N ILE A 76 19.96 20.45 -6.33
CA ILE A 76 20.49 19.13 -5.98
C ILE A 76 21.35 19.18 -4.70
N ASP A 77 21.36 20.31 -3.99
CA ASP A 77 22.22 20.51 -2.81
C ASP A 77 21.84 19.62 -1.61
N SER A 78 20.63 19.05 -1.60
CA SER A 78 20.16 18.17 -0.53
C SER A 78 20.35 16.69 -0.85
N SER A 79 20.89 15.94 0.12
CA SER A 79 20.95 14.47 0.09
C SER A 79 19.59 13.81 -0.16
N ILE A 80 18.49 14.47 0.24
CA ILE A 80 17.14 13.92 0.01
C ILE A 80 16.77 13.93 -1.47
N THR A 81 17.24 14.91 -2.26
CA THR A 81 16.96 15.00 -3.70
C THR A 81 17.49 13.78 -4.44
N TYR A 82 18.67 13.30 -4.06
CA TYR A 82 19.24 12.08 -4.61
C TYR A 82 18.36 10.85 -4.32
N LEU A 83 17.90 10.67 -3.08
CA LEU A 83 17.02 9.57 -2.72
C LEU A 83 15.65 9.65 -3.43
N LEU A 84 15.11 10.85 -3.61
CA LEU A 84 13.88 11.07 -4.37
C LEU A 84 14.03 10.74 -5.85
N ALA A 85 15.19 11.02 -6.45
CA ALA A 85 15.48 10.64 -7.82
C ALA A 85 15.68 9.12 -7.95
N MET A 86 16.40 8.52 -7.00
CA MET A 86 16.57 7.06 -6.93
C MET A 86 15.24 6.33 -6.81
N GLU A 87 14.37 6.78 -5.91
CA GLU A 87 13.05 6.17 -5.71
C GLU A 87 12.20 6.22 -6.99
N GLN A 88 12.16 7.34 -7.70
CA GLN A 88 11.45 7.44 -9.00
C GLN A 88 12.00 6.45 -10.04
N MET A 89 13.33 6.35 -10.16
CA MET A 89 13.96 5.44 -11.10
C MET A 89 13.64 3.97 -10.74
N LEU A 90 13.69 3.64 -9.45
CA LEU A 90 13.38 2.30 -8.94
C LEU A 90 11.90 1.96 -9.07
N ALA A 91 10.99 2.92 -8.93
CA ALA A 91 9.57 2.72 -9.15
C ALA A 91 9.28 2.29 -10.60
N ILE A 92 9.82 3.03 -11.57
CA ILE A 92 9.69 2.68 -13.00
C ILE A 92 10.33 1.33 -13.30
N THR A 93 11.52 1.07 -12.75
CA THR A 93 12.19 -0.23 -12.89
C THR A 93 11.33 -1.36 -12.31
N GLY A 94 10.68 -1.09 -11.18
CA GLY A 94 9.78 -2.01 -10.52
C GLY A 94 8.59 -2.36 -11.38
N GLU A 95 7.91 -1.36 -11.96
CA GLU A 95 6.78 -1.58 -12.88
C GLU A 95 7.17 -2.44 -14.09
N VAL A 96 8.33 -2.17 -14.69
CA VAL A 96 8.84 -2.96 -15.83
C VAL A 96 9.15 -4.39 -15.42
N THR A 97 9.74 -4.58 -14.24
CA THR A 97 10.09 -5.91 -13.71
C THR A 97 8.85 -6.72 -13.37
N ASP A 98 7.85 -6.10 -12.76
CA ASP A 98 6.57 -6.71 -12.41
C ASP A 98 5.81 -7.14 -13.68
N ALA A 99 5.78 -6.28 -14.70
CA ALA A 99 5.20 -6.60 -16.00
C ALA A 99 5.93 -7.74 -16.72
N ALA A 100 7.26 -7.77 -16.66
CA ALA A 100 8.08 -8.81 -17.30
C ALA A 100 7.99 -10.17 -16.61
N SER A 101 7.84 -10.17 -15.27
CA SER A 101 7.72 -11.40 -14.47
C SER A 101 6.31 -11.97 -14.44
N GLY A 102 5.31 -11.24 -14.93
CA GLY A 102 3.89 -11.61 -14.82
C GLY A 102 3.38 -11.56 -13.38
N PHE A 103 4.14 -10.94 -12.48
CA PHE A 103 3.85 -10.82 -11.06
C PHE A 103 3.32 -9.42 -10.78
N THR A 104 2.02 -9.30 -10.53
CA THR A 104 1.42 -8.03 -10.07
C THR A 104 1.53 -7.92 -8.56
N LEU A 105 2.39 -7.01 -8.09
CA LEU A 105 2.37 -6.53 -6.71
C LEU A 105 1.11 -5.67 -6.52
N GLY A 106 0.09 -6.24 -5.89
CA GLY A 106 -1.09 -5.54 -5.44
C GLY A 106 -1.51 -6.04 -4.05
N PRO A 107 -2.47 -5.38 -3.38
CA PRO A 107 -3.12 -5.98 -2.23
C PRO A 107 -3.55 -7.39 -2.64
N GLN A 108 -3.09 -8.40 -1.91
CA GLN A 108 -3.51 -9.75 -2.16
C GLN A 108 -5.02 -9.79 -1.91
N GLU A 109 -5.81 -9.75 -2.99
CA GLU A 109 -7.17 -10.25 -2.92
C GLU A 109 -6.98 -11.72 -2.55
N ASP A 110 -7.20 -12.05 -1.29
CA ASP A 110 -7.39 -13.41 -0.87
C ASP A 110 -8.56 -13.93 -1.71
N ALA A 111 -8.22 -14.53 -2.85
CA ALA A 111 -9.10 -15.31 -3.67
C ALA A 111 -9.45 -16.60 -2.92
N ARG A 112 -9.98 -16.48 -1.70
CA ARG A 112 -11.04 -17.35 -1.23
C ARG A 112 -12.31 -16.93 -1.97
N THR A 113 -12.28 -17.13 -3.28
CA THR A 113 -13.50 -17.27 -4.05
C THR A 113 -14.07 -18.59 -3.54
N GLU A 114 -15.03 -18.54 -2.61
CA GLU A 114 -15.87 -19.72 -2.39
C GLU A 114 -16.40 -20.12 -3.78
N PRO A 115 -16.21 -21.39 -4.22
CA PRO A 115 -16.76 -21.80 -5.50
C PRO A 115 -18.26 -21.59 -5.40
N ALA A 116 -18.77 -20.64 -6.18
CA ALA A 116 -20.18 -20.36 -6.30
C ALA A 116 -20.88 -21.70 -6.55
N ILE A 117 -21.58 -22.22 -5.53
CA ILE A 117 -22.49 -23.34 -5.67
C ILE A 117 -23.51 -22.86 -6.70
N ARG A 118 -23.34 -23.30 -7.94
CA ARG A 118 -24.30 -23.13 -9.02
C ARG A 118 -25.55 -23.88 -8.59
N LYS A 119 -26.45 -23.22 -7.86
CA LYS A 119 -27.79 -23.71 -7.65
C LYS A 119 -28.46 -23.70 -9.01
N ASP A 120 -28.48 -24.85 -9.67
CA ASP A 120 -29.25 -25.06 -10.88
C ASP A 120 -30.73 -24.78 -10.55
N PRO A 121 -31.37 -23.75 -11.15
CA PRO A 121 -32.75 -23.43 -10.86
C PRO A 121 -33.71 -24.59 -11.17
N ARG A 122 -33.27 -25.61 -11.92
CA ARG A 122 -34.06 -26.82 -12.19
C ARG A 122 -34.07 -27.83 -11.03
N SER A 123 -33.09 -27.80 -10.13
CA SER A 123 -33.00 -28.75 -9.00
C SER A 123 -33.89 -28.34 -7.82
N VAL A 124 -34.08 -27.03 -7.63
CA VAL A 124 -34.92 -26.49 -6.53
C VAL A 124 -36.41 -26.77 -6.80
N ALA A 125 -36.83 -26.82 -8.07
CA ALA A 125 -38.22 -27.06 -8.45
C ALA A 125 -38.69 -28.51 -8.21
N SER A 126 -37.81 -29.51 -8.34
CA SER A 126 -38.18 -30.91 -8.10
C SER A 126 -38.31 -31.22 -6.61
N SER A 127 -37.44 -30.62 -5.78
CA SER A 127 -37.47 -30.78 -4.32
C SER A 127 -38.73 -30.18 -3.68
N LEU A 128 -39.24 -29.08 -4.23
CA LEU A 128 -40.48 -28.45 -3.73
C LEU A 128 -41.74 -29.18 -4.17
N SER A 129 -41.73 -29.81 -5.36
CA SER A 129 -42.89 -30.58 -5.86
C SER A 129 -43.10 -31.88 -5.06
N HIS A 130 -42.02 -32.51 -4.59
CA HIS A 130 -42.10 -33.69 -3.73
C HIS A 130 -42.60 -33.36 -2.30
N ALA A 131 -42.22 -32.19 -1.76
CA ALA A 131 -42.62 -31.76 -0.42
C ALA A 131 -44.10 -31.36 -0.34
N VAL A 132 -44.66 -30.76 -1.40
CA VAL A 132 -46.09 -30.40 -1.45
C VAL A 132 -46.98 -31.65 -1.57
N ALA A 133 -46.57 -32.64 -2.36
CA ALA A 133 -47.33 -33.89 -2.51
C ALA A 133 -47.39 -34.75 -1.23
N GLN A 134 -46.43 -34.59 -0.31
CA GLN A 134 -46.39 -35.34 0.95
C GLN A 134 -47.25 -34.70 2.06
N SER A 135 -47.64 -33.42 1.90
CA SER A 135 -48.45 -32.70 2.89
C SER A 135 -49.95 -32.91 2.73
N ASP A 136 -50.43 -33.32 1.55
CA ASP A 136 -51.86 -33.49 1.26
C ASP A 136 -52.39 -34.91 1.56
N HIS A 137 -51.59 -35.76 2.23
CA HIS A 137 -52.00 -37.11 2.62
C HIS A 137 -52.00 -37.36 4.14
N CYS A 138 -51.88 -36.31 4.95
CA CYS A 138 -51.98 -36.43 6.40
C CYS A 138 -52.64 -35.17 6.99
N GLY A 139 -53.97 -35.22 7.15
CA GLY A 139 -54.74 -34.23 7.91
C GLY A 139 -56.02 -33.78 7.23
#